data_AF-A0AAV4DTL7-F1
#
_entry.id   AF-A0AAV4DTL7-F1
#
_cell.length_a   1.000
_cell.length_b   1.000
_cell.length_c   1.000
_cell.angle_alpha   90.00
_cell.angle_beta   90.00
_cell.angle_gamma   90.00
#
_symmetry.space_group_name_H-M   'P 1'
#
loop_
_entity.id
_entity.type
_entity.pdbx_description
1 polymer ?
#
loop_
_entity_poly.entity_id
_entity_poly.type
_entity_poly.pdbx_seq_one_letter_code
_entity_poly.pdbx_strand_id
1 'polypeptide(L)'
;MSMLTVEECELLTDSKYRSYITQVEKALRSFEYTSEWADLISALGKLNKVLLNHLKYPVIPKKVTIGKRLAQCLHPALPSGVHLKALETYDIIFKCIGTQRLAHDLFIYSAGMFPLLGHAAMSVKPVLLTVYEKHFIALGRHIKPGLNGLLLGLLPGLEEGSEYFDRTNLLLEDFSDAVGPPFFYTGIWECMLSCPSVRLCGATFLLNHLNKKLSMEDQLHMIGLDIDLMVSSLCSGLQDSSVLVQRSMLDFLLIAFPMHTGQLTKADLGRVVEATLNVVLRRDMSLNRRLYAWLLGTSTSTSSVPNTGGSGKGRELHRADSSSTTCEMDLSYFQASLYWLNNSVGNI
;
A
#
# COMPACT_ATOMS: atom_id res chain seq x y z
N MET A 1 15.70 16.04 -27.58
CA MET A 1 14.98 17.18 -26.98
C MET A 1 13.51 16.78 -26.97
N SER A 2 12.87 16.67 -25.81
CA SER A 2 11.46 16.20 -25.76
C SER A 2 10.54 17.29 -26.33
N MET A 3 9.41 16.92 -26.93
CA MET A 3 8.44 17.88 -27.50
C MET A 3 8.00 18.96 -26.49
N LEU A 4 7.94 18.60 -25.20
CA LEU A 4 7.61 19.50 -24.09
C LEU A 4 8.68 20.58 -23.85
N THR A 5 9.95 20.29 -24.12
CA THR A 5 11.03 21.29 -24.04
C THR A 5 11.01 22.28 -25.21
N VAL A 6 10.47 21.87 -26.36
CA VAL A 6 10.29 22.76 -27.52
C VAL A 6 9.17 23.76 -27.25
N GLU A 7 8.04 23.30 -26.71
CA GLU A 7 6.91 24.15 -26.31
C GLU A 7 7.33 25.22 -25.29
N GLU A 8 8.17 24.87 -24.30
CA GLU A 8 8.70 25.84 -23.34
C GLU A 8 9.57 26.91 -24.03
N CYS A 9 10.41 26.51 -24.99
CA CYS A 9 11.20 27.46 -25.78
C CYS A 9 10.34 28.39 -26.65
N GLU A 10 9.28 27.87 -27.26
CA GLU A 10 8.34 28.67 -28.05
C GLU A 10 7.60 29.69 -27.18
N LEU A 11 7.16 29.29 -25.99
CA LEU A 11 6.50 30.18 -25.04
C LEU A 11 7.41 31.32 -24.57
N LEU A 12 8.73 31.15 -24.55
CA LEU A 12 9.65 32.25 -24.22
C LEU A 12 9.59 33.41 -25.24
N THR A 13 9.08 33.17 -26.44
CA THR A 13 8.86 34.23 -27.44
C THR A 13 7.60 35.06 -27.14
N ASP A 14 6.63 34.53 -26.38
CA ASP A 14 5.42 35.24 -25.95
C ASP A 14 5.71 36.23 -24.81
N SER A 15 5.43 37.51 -25.04
CA SER A 15 5.61 38.58 -24.05
C SER A 15 4.74 38.39 -22.80
N LYS A 16 3.54 37.82 -22.94
CA LYS A 16 2.64 37.53 -21.83
C LYS A 16 3.17 36.39 -20.97
N TYR A 17 3.82 35.39 -21.58
CA TYR A 17 4.48 34.32 -20.84
C TYR A 17 5.73 34.82 -20.10
N ARG A 18 6.55 35.68 -20.72
CA ARG A 18 7.67 36.35 -20.01
C ARG A 18 7.21 37.17 -18.80
N SER A 19 6.07 37.85 -18.91
CA SER A 19 5.43 38.53 -17.77
C SER A 19 4.98 37.54 -16.70
N TYR A 20 4.41 36.40 -17.08
CA TYR A 20 4.03 35.33 -16.15
C TYR A 20 5.26 34.80 -15.37
N ILE A 21 6.39 34.53 -16.04
CA ILE A 21 7.65 34.13 -15.39
C ILE A 21 8.06 35.16 -14.32
N THR A 22 8.04 36.45 -14.67
CA THR A 22 8.43 37.54 -13.77
C THR A 22 7.51 37.62 -12.55
N GLN A 23 6.20 37.42 -12.74
CA GLN A 23 5.22 37.41 -11.64
C GLN A 23 5.40 36.20 -10.73
N VAL A 24 5.70 35.02 -11.28
CA VAL A 24 6.01 33.82 -10.50
C VAL A 24 7.29 34.02 -9.69
N GLU A 25 8.36 34.56 -10.28
CA GLU A 25 9.59 34.87 -9.55
C GLU A 25 9.35 35.86 -8.41
N LYS A 26 8.55 36.90 -8.66
CA LYS A 26 8.16 37.86 -7.61
C LYS A 26 7.36 37.20 -6.48
N ALA A 27 6.45 36.28 -6.81
CA ALA A 27 5.71 35.52 -5.81
C ALA A 27 6.65 34.59 -5.02
N LEU A 28 7.59 33.91 -5.69
CA LEU A 28 8.54 33.00 -5.05
C LEU A 28 9.48 33.69 -4.06
N ARG A 29 9.85 34.96 -4.28
CA ARG A 29 10.62 35.74 -3.29
C ARG A 29 9.93 35.83 -1.93
N SER A 30 8.61 35.76 -1.87
CA SER A 30 7.90 35.78 -0.58
C SER A 30 8.13 34.53 0.29
N PHE A 31 8.64 33.44 -0.29
CA PHE A 31 9.04 32.24 0.46
C PHE A 31 10.46 32.36 1.07
N GLU A 32 11.24 33.38 0.70
CA GLU A 32 12.62 33.56 1.19
C GLU A 32 12.67 34.30 2.53
N TYR A 33 11.63 35.09 2.84
CA TYR A 33 11.56 35.97 4.00
C TYR A 33 10.49 35.54 5.00
N THR A 34 10.17 34.25 5.08
CA THR A 34 9.15 33.73 6.01
C THR A 34 9.74 33.51 7.39
N SER A 35 9.18 34.19 8.39
CA SER A 35 9.51 34.01 9.80
C SER A 35 8.52 33.10 10.52
N GLU A 36 7.25 33.13 10.10
CA GLU A 36 6.16 32.39 10.72
C GLU A 36 5.40 31.55 9.70
N TRP A 37 4.66 30.56 10.18
CA TRP A 37 3.84 29.70 9.32
C TRP A 37 2.75 30.48 8.57
N ALA A 38 2.26 31.59 9.12
CA ALA A 38 1.28 32.46 8.46
C ALA A 38 1.85 33.15 7.21
N ASP A 39 3.17 33.40 7.18
CA ASP A 39 3.86 33.95 6.02
C ASP A 39 3.82 32.97 4.84
N LEU A 40 3.93 31.67 5.12
CA LEU A 40 3.82 30.61 4.10
C LEU A 40 2.42 30.58 3.48
N ILE A 41 1.35 30.72 4.28
CA ILE A 41 -0.03 30.80 3.76
C ILE A 41 -0.17 32.03 2.84
N SER A 42 0.39 33.17 3.27
CA SER A 42 0.37 34.40 2.47
C SER A 42 1.16 34.26 1.18
N ALA A 43 2.33 33.61 1.22
CA ALA A 43 3.17 33.33 0.05
C ALA A 43 2.48 32.39 -0.94
N LEU A 44 1.90 31.29 -0.45
CA LEU A 44 1.07 30.38 -1.24
C LEU A 44 -0.14 31.09 -1.84
N GLY A 45 -0.81 31.96 -1.07
CA GLY A 45 -1.93 32.77 -1.57
C GLY A 45 -1.54 33.71 -2.72
N LYS A 46 -0.36 34.34 -2.65
CA LYS A 46 0.19 35.15 -3.75
C LYS A 46 0.48 34.28 -4.98
N LEU A 47 1.09 33.10 -4.78
CA LEU A 47 1.37 32.17 -5.86
C LEU A 47 0.08 31.67 -6.53
N ASN A 48 -0.95 31.28 -5.76
CA ASN A 48 -2.24 30.83 -6.30
C ASN A 48 -2.88 31.88 -7.20
N LYS A 49 -2.87 33.16 -6.77
CA LYS A 49 -3.39 34.27 -7.60
C LYS A 49 -2.67 34.38 -8.94
N VAL A 50 -1.35 34.28 -8.94
CA VAL A 50 -0.55 34.33 -10.19
C VAL A 50 -0.89 33.14 -11.08
N LEU A 51 -0.92 31.91 -10.54
CA LEU A 51 -1.25 30.71 -11.31
C LEU A 51 -2.66 30.77 -11.92
N LEU A 52 -3.66 31.19 -11.14
CA LEU A 52 -5.06 31.31 -11.59
C LEU A 52 -5.26 32.36 -12.69
N ASN A 53 -4.46 33.44 -12.68
CA ASN A 53 -4.51 34.44 -13.74
C ASN A 53 -3.86 33.98 -15.06
N HIS A 54 -3.17 32.84 -15.04
CA HIS A 54 -2.37 32.33 -16.15
C HIS A 54 -2.71 30.87 -16.54
N LEU A 55 -3.93 30.40 -16.22
CA LEU A 55 -4.40 29.02 -16.48
C LEU A 55 -4.31 28.56 -17.95
N LYS A 56 -4.23 29.48 -18.90
CA LYS A 56 -4.06 29.16 -20.33
C LYS A 56 -2.67 28.60 -20.68
N TYR A 57 -1.68 28.75 -19.79
CA TYR A 57 -0.32 28.28 -20.03
C TYR A 57 -0.06 26.96 -19.29
N PRO A 58 0.00 25.82 -19.99
CA PRO A 58 0.21 24.51 -19.36
C PRO A 58 1.64 24.31 -18.85
N VAL A 59 2.58 25.18 -19.23
CA VAL A 59 3.96 25.17 -18.74
C VAL A 59 4.06 26.10 -17.54
N ILE A 60 4.38 25.54 -16.37
CA ILE A 60 4.55 26.31 -15.12
C ILE A 60 5.99 26.81 -15.01
N PRO A 61 6.22 28.14 -14.96
CA PRO A 61 7.54 28.71 -14.71
C PRO A 61 8.13 28.22 -13.40
N LYS A 62 9.44 27.96 -13.38
CA LYS A 62 10.17 27.57 -12.15
C LYS A 62 9.53 26.38 -11.41
N LYS A 63 8.90 25.44 -12.13
CA LYS A 63 8.19 24.27 -11.57
C LYS A 63 8.98 23.53 -10.49
N VAL A 64 10.30 23.36 -10.66
CA VAL A 64 11.16 22.68 -9.68
C VAL A 64 11.24 23.47 -8.37
N THR A 65 11.41 24.79 -8.43
CA THR A 65 11.45 25.66 -7.24
C THR A 65 10.08 25.67 -6.55
N ILE A 66 8.99 25.77 -7.32
CA ILE A 66 7.63 25.66 -6.79
C ILE A 66 7.43 24.33 -6.08
N GLY A 67 7.75 23.20 -6.72
CA GLY A 67 7.63 21.87 -6.14
C GLY A 67 8.41 21.74 -4.83
N LYS A 68 9.64 22.25 -4.75
CA LYS A 68 10.44 22.28 -3.51
C LYS A 68 9.75 23.09 -2.40
N ARG A 69 9.22 24.28 -2.72
CA ARG A 69 8.50 25.11 -1.73
C ARG A 69 7.21 24.45 -1.27
N LEU A 70 6.46 23.84 -2.17
CA LEU A 70 5.25 23.09 -1.82
C LEU A 70 5.56 21.89 -0.93
N ALA A 71 6.64 21.14 -1.22
CA ALA A 71 7.07 20.04 -0.36
C ALA A 71 7.45 20.52 1.05
N GLN A 72 8.16 21.66 1.17
CA GLN A 72 8.43 22.28 2.46
C GLN A 72 7.15 22.65 3.20
N CYS A 73 6.16 23.21 2.50
CA CYS A 73 4.86 23.54 3.08
C CYS A 73 4.05 22.31 3.55
N LEU A 74 4.41 21.10 3.14
CA LEU A 74 3.80 19.84 3.60
C LEU A 74 4.59 19.16 4.72
N HIS A 75 5.61 19.83 5.29
CA HIS A 75 6.38 19.26 6.39
C HIS A 75 5.48 18.98 7.63
N PRO A 76 5.64 17.83 8.32
CA PRO A 76 4.79 17.46 9.48
C PRO A 76 4.75 18.47 10.62
N ALA A 77 5.83 19.24 10.80
CA ALA A 77 5.93 20.27 11.85
C ALA A 77 5.10 21.54 11.56
N LEU A 78 4.50 21.67 10.37
CA LEU A 78 3.69 22.83 10.00
C LEU A 78 2.20 22.59 10.30
N PRO A 79 1.43 23.65 10.59
CA PRO A 79 0.01 23.50 10.92
C PRO A 79 -0.84 23.17 9.69
N SER A 80 -2.01 22.56 9.94
CA SER A 80 -2.95 22.12 8.92
C SER A 80 -3.36 23.21 7.92
N GLY A 81 -3.44 24.47 8.35
CA GLY A 81 -3.73 25.60 7.46
C GLY A 81 -2.70 25.78 6.34
N VAL A 82 -1.42 25.53 6.62
CA VAL A 82 -0.36 25.56 5.59
C VAL A 82 -0.50 24.37 4.64
N HIS A 83 -0.76 23.17 5.18
CA HIS A 83 -0.96 21.96 4.39
C HIS A 83 -2.14 22.12 3.41
N LEU A 84 -3.30 22.56 3.91
CA LEU A 84 -4.50 22.79 3.11
C LEU A 84 -4.23 23.80 1.99
N LYS A 85 -3.52 24.90 2.30
CA LYS A 85 -3.20 25.90 1.29
C LYS A 85 -2.23 25.36 0.23
N ALA A 86 -1.26 24.54 0.62
CA ALA A 86 -0.35 23.90 -0.31
C ALA A 86 -1.07 22.89 -1.23
N LEU A 87 -1.99 22.08 -0.67
CA LEU A 87 -2.81 21.15 -1.45
C LEU A 87 -3.74 21.88 -2.44
N GLU A 88 -4.27 23.05 -2.08
CA GLU A 88 -4.97 23.92 -3.03
C GLU A 88 -4.05 24.36 -4.17
N THR A 89 -2.80 24.75 -3.87
CA THR A 89 -1.82 25.10 -4.91
C THR A 89 -1.51 23.91 -5.83
N TYR A 90 -1.36 22.69 -5.28
CA TYR A 90 -1.19 21.48 -6.08
C TYR A 90 -2.38 21.25 -7.02
N ASP A 91 -3.63 21.34 -6.52
CA ASP A 91 -4.83 21.17 -7.37
C ASP A 91 -4.89 22.20 -8.51
N ILE A 92 -4.52 23.46 -8.26
CA ILE A 92 -4.44 24.50 -9.31
C ILE A 92 -3.39 24.12 -10.36
N ILE A 93 -2.19 23.71 -9.92
CA ILE A 93 -1.11 23.30 -10.82
C ILE A 93 -1.55 22.11 -11.67
N PHE A 94 -2.10 21.06 -11.06
CA PHE A 94 -2.48 19.84 -11.77
C PHE A 94 -3.60 20.09 -12.78
N LYS A 95 -4.58 20.93 -12.47
CA LYS A 95 -5.59 21.40 -13.43
C LYS A 95 -4.98 22.15 -14.61
N CYS A 96 -3.94 22.94 -14.37
CA CYS A 96 -3.28 23.75 -15.39
C CYS A 96 -2.40 22.91 -16.33
N ILE A 97 -1.61 21.99 -15.78
CA ILE A 97 -0.64 21.20 -16.55
C ILE A 97 -1.26 19.97 -17.22
N GLY A 98 -2.37 19.46 -16.68
CA GLY A 98 -3.04 18.25 -17.14
C GLY A 98 -2.27 16.96 -16.87
N THR A 99 -2.94 15.83 -17.09
CA THR A 99 -2.45 14.49 -16.75
C THR A 99 -1.11 14.14 -17.42
N GLN A 100 -0.95 14.48 -18.71
CA GLN A 100 0.25 14.13 -19.48
C GLN A 100 1.51 14.80 -18.92
N ARG A 101 1.42 16.09 -18.57
CA ARG A 101 2.56 16.81 -17.98
C ARG A 101 2.77 16.44 -16.52
N LEU A 102 1.69 16.18 -15.77
CA LEU A 102 1.80 15.66 -14.42
C LEU A 102 2.59 14.33 -14.39
N ALA A 103 2.35 13.43 -15.34
CA ALA A 103 3.12 12.19 -15.46
C ALA A 103 4.62 12.45 -15.65
N HIS A 104 4.98 13.40 -16.52
CA HIS A 104 6.37 13.78 -16.76
C HIS A 104 7.02 14.44 -15.54
N ASP A 105 6.27 15.29 -14.85
CA ASP A 105 6.74 16.07 -13.71
C ASP A 105 6.45 15.38 -12.36
N LEU A 106 6.11 14.09 -12.36
CA LEU A 106 5.65 13.33 -11.20
C LEU A 106 6.58 13.48 -10.00
N PHE A 107 7.90 13.32 -10.21
CA PHE A 107 8.91 13.43 -9.15
C PHE A 107 9.04 14.84 -8.55
N ILE A 108 8.66 15.89 -9.28
CA ILE A 108 8.70 17.27 -8.78
C ILE A 108 7.62 17.46 -7.72
N TYR A 109 6.44 16.86 -7.94
CA TYR A 109 5.26 17.11 -7.14
C TYR A 109 4.95 16.02 -6.11
N SER A 110 5.53 14.82 -6.27
CA SER A 110 5.30 13.70 -5.34
C SER A 110 6.02 13.84 -4.00
N ALA A 111 7.20 14.47 -3.98
CA ALA A 111 8.14 14.44 -2.85
C ALA A 111 7.53 14.91 -1.51
N GLY A 112 6.65 15.92 -1.55
CA GLY A 112 5.95 16.40 -0.35
C GLY A 112 4.63 15.71 -0.08
N MET A 113 3.93 15.28 -1.13
CA MET A 113 2.58 14.74 -1.03
C MET A 113 2.56 13.32 -0.46
N PHE A 114 3.40 12.44 -1.01
CA PHE A 114 3.40 11.02 -0.66
C PHE A 114 3.55 10.78 0.85
N PRO A 115 4.53 11.36 1.57
CA PRO A 115 4.66 11.12 3.01
C PRO A 115 3.58 11.81 3.87
N LEU A 116 2.71 12.65 3.31
CA LEU A 116 1.84 13.52 4.11
C LEU A 116 0.78 12.75 4.90
N LEU A 117 0.15 11.72 4.33
CA LEU A 117 -1.07 11.11 4.89
C LEU A 117 -0.89 10.63 6.33
N GLY A 118 0.21 9.95 6.64
CA GLY A 118 0.51 9.41 7.97
C GLY A 118 0.73 10.48 9.04
N HIS A 119 1.03 11.71 8.65
CA HIS A 119 1.33 12.83 9.56
C HIS A 119 0.30 13.95 9.50
N ALA A 120 -0.67 13.87 8.59
CA ALA A 120 -1.62 14.93 8.35
C ALA A 120 -2.68 15.00 9.46
N ALA A 121 -3.08 16.23 9.81
CA ALA A 121 -4.24 16.43 10.67
C ALA A 121 -5.51 15.86 10.03
N MET A 122 -6.51 15.52 10.85
CA MET A 122 -7.77 14.92 10.39
C MET A 122 -8.46 15.75 9.30
N SER A 123 -8.40 17.08 9.38
CA SER A 123 -8.98 17.96 8.34
C SER A 123 -8.21 17.97 7.01
N VAL A 124 -6.95 17.55 6.98
CA VAL A 124 -6.08 17.55 5.79
C VAL A 124 -6.19 16.25 5.01
N LYS A 125 -6.31 15.11 5.71
CA LYS A 125 -6.44 13.78 5.11
C LYS A 125 -7.49 13.69 4.00
N PRO A 126 -8.75 14.15 4.17
CA PRO A 126 -9.76 14.02 3.13
C PRO A 126 -9.44 14.88 1.90
N VAL A 127 -8.77 16.02 2.08
CA VAL A 127 -8.34 16.89 0.98
C VAL A 127 -7.20 16.23 0.20
N LEU A 128 -6.22 15.64 0.89
CA LEU A 128 -5.12 14.90 0.27
C LEU A 128 -5.64 13.72 -0.57
N LEU A 129 -6.53 12.90 0.00
CA LEU A 129 -7.12 11.75 -0.70
C LEU A 129 -7.85 12.20 -1.98
N THR A 130 -8.60 13.31 -1.92
CA THR A 130 -9.26 13.89 -3.11
C THR A 130 -8.25 14.29 -4.20
N VAL A 131 -7.06 14.77 -3.83
CA VAL A 131 -6.01 15.09 -4.83
C VAL A 131 -5.51 13.81 -5.51
N TYR A 132 -5.32 12.72 -4.77
CA TYR A 132 -4.91 11.44 -5.37
C TYR A 132 -5.98 10.86 -6.30
N GLU A 133 -7.23 10.79 -5.85
CA GLU A 133 -8.38 10.31 -6.63
C GLU A 133 -8.52 11.10 -7.94
N LYS A 134 -8.43 12.42 -7.86
CA LYS A 134 -8.70 13.30 -9.01
C LYS A 134 -7.55 13.36 -10.01
N HIS A 135 -6.31 13.40 -9.53
CA HIS A 135 -5.15 13.73 -10.38
C HIS A 135 -4.20 12.56 -10.60
N PHE A 136 -4.03 11.68 -9.62
CA PHE A 136 -3.05 10.59 -9.70
C PHE A 136 -3.64 9.31 -10.30
N ILE A 137 -4.91 8.98 -10.01
CA ILE A 137 -5.58 7.84 -10.67
C ILE A 137 -5.63 8.03 -12.19
N ALA A 138 -5.91 9.26 -12.64
CA ALA A 138 -5.97 9.59 -14.06
C ALA A 138 -4.64 9.37 -14.81
N LEU A 139 -3.50 9.26 -14.11
CA LEU A 139 -2.21 8.95 -14.73
C LEU A 139 -2.17 7.54 -15.33
N GLY A 140 -3.01 6.63 -14.82
CA GLY A 140 -3.04 5.23 -15.25
C GLY A 140 -1.66 4.60 -15.08
N ARG A 141 -1.19 3.93 -16.13
CA ARG A 141 0.13 3.26 -16.16
C ARG A 141 1.32 4.21 -16.00
N HIS A 142 1.14 5.53 -16.16
CA HIS A 142 2.23 6.50 -16.02
C HIS A 142 2.62 6.78 -14.55
N ILE A 143 1.83 6.33 -13.56
CA ILE A 143 2.20 6.43 -12.14
C ILE A 143 3.28 5.41 -11.73
N LYS A 144 3.53 4.37 -12.54
CA LYS A 144 4.46 3.27 -12.23
C LYS A 144 5.83 3.72 -11.69
N PRO A 145 6.51 4.74 -12.25
CA PRO A 145 7.80 5.19 -11.74
C PRO A 145 7.77 5.77 -10.31
N GLY A 146 6.60 6.21 -9.84
CA GLY A 146 6.40 6.73 -8.49
C GLY A 146 5.52 5.85 -7.61
N LEU A 147 5.15 4.64 -8.07
CA LEU A 147 4.16 3.80 -7.38
C LEU A 147 4.59 3.45 -5.97
N ASN A 148 5.83 3.01 -5.76
CA ASN A 148 6.30 2.62 -4.42
C ASN A 148 6.26 3.79 -3.43
N GLY A 149 6.63 5.00 -3.89
CA GLY A 149 6.51 6.20 -3.06
C GLY A 149 5.05 6.50 -2.68
N LEU A 150 4.13 6.34 -3.64
CA LEU A 150 2.69 6.51 -3.41
C LEU A 150 2.15 5.46 -2.42
N LEU A 151 2.51 4.19 -2.60
CA LEU A 151 2.12 3.08 -1.74
C LEU A 151 2.62 3.28 -0.30
N LEU A 152 3.90 3.63 -0.12
CA LEU A 152 4.44 3.97 1.20
C LEU A 152 3.69 5.13 1.87
N GLY A 153 3.19 6.07 1.07
CA GLY A 153 2.37 7.19 1.53
C GLY A 153 0.93 6.82 1.89
N LEU A 154 0.31 5.91 1.15
CA LEU A 154 -1.10 5.54 1.30
C LEU A 154 -1.33 4.40 2.30
N LEU A 155 -0.41 3.43 2.39
CA LEU A 155 -0.56 2.27 3.27
C LEU A 155 -0.86 2.63 4.74
N PRO A 156 -0.27 3.68 5.34
CA PRO A 156 -0.64 4.12 6.69
C PRO A 156 -2.13 4.49 6.86
N GLY A 157 -2.86 4.76 5.78
CA GLY A 157 -4.30 4.99 5.85
C GLY A 157 -5.11 3.73 6.16
N LEU A 158 -4.51 2.54 6.08
CA LEU A 158 -5.10 1.24 6.43
C LEU A 158 -4.86 0.84 7.90
N GLU A 159 -4.56 1.80 8.78
CA GLU A 159 -4.55 1.54 10.22
C GLU A 159 -5.96 1.16 10.72
N GLU A 160 -6.06 0.08 11.50
CA GLU A 160 -7.32 -0.40 12.06
C GLU A 160 -8.01 0.70 12.89
N GLY A 161 -9.30 0.94 12.63
CA GLY A 161 -10.08 1.97 13.31
C GLY A 161 -9.92 3.38 12.73
N SER A 162 -9.11 3.57 11.69
CA SER A 162 -9.04 4.83 10.95
C SER A 162 -10.37 5.15 10.26
N GLU A 163 -10.86 6.38 10.41
CA GLU A 163 -12.06 6.86 9.70
C GLU A 163 -11.88 6.92 8.17
N TYR A 164 -10.62 6.87 7.71
CA TYR A 164 -10.27 6.89 6.29
C TYR A 164 -9.91 5.51 5.74
N PHE A 165 -10.07 4.43 6.53
CA PHE A 165 -9.68 3.08 6.14
C PHE A 165 -10.32 2.66 4.82
N ASP A 166 -11.66 2.67 4.75
CA ASP A 166 -12.40 2.21 3.57
C ASP A 166 -12.08 3.03 2.33
N ARG A 167 -12.00 4.37 2.49
CA ARG A 167 -11.66 5.28 1.39
C ARG A 167 -10.24 5.03 0.87
N THR A 168 -9.29 4.77 1.77
CA THR A 168 -7.90 4.46 1.38
C THR A 168 -7.81 3.09 0.72
N ASN A 169 -8.57 2.11 1.21
CA ASN A 169 -8.62 0.77 0.63
C ASN A 169 -9.15 0.81 -0.82
N LEU A 170 -10.28 1.50 -1.06
CA LEU A 170 -10.81 1.71 -2.40
C LEU A 170 -9.83 2.44 -3.32
N LEU A 171 -9.15 3.47 -2.79
CA LEU A 171 -8.14 4.18 -3.58
C LEU A 171 -6.97 3.28 -4.00
N LEU A 172 -6.54 2.35 -3.13
CA LEU A 172 -5.52 1.36 -3.46
C LEU A 172 -6.00 0.35 -4.50
N GLU A 173 -7.27 -0.06 -4.46
CA GLU A 173 -7.91 -0.87 -5.52
C GLU A 173 -7.89 -0.13 -6.86
N ASP A 174 -8.28 1.14 -6.88
CA ASP A 174 -8.27 1.96 -8.10
C ASP A 174 -6.85 2.07 -8.69
N PHE A 175 -5.82 2.19 -7.83
CA PHE A 175 -4.43 2.17 -8.28
C PHE A 175 -4.01 0.79 -8.81
N SER A 176 -4.47 -0.30 -8.19
CA SER A 176 -4.23 -1.67 -8.66
C SER A 176 -4.74 -1.86 -10.09
N ASP A 177 -5.96 -1.41 -10.35
CA ASP A 177 -6.57 -1.45 -11.69
C ASP A 177 -5.83 -0.54 -12.68
N ALA A 178 -5.43 0.66 -12.25
CA ALA A 178 -4.75 1.64 -13.08
C ALA A 178 -3.36 1.18 -13.57
N VAL A 179 -2.57 0.51 -12.72
CA VAL A 179 -1.21 0.04 -13.07
C VAL A 179 -1.17 -1.40 -13.57
N GLY A 180 -2.22 -2.16 -13.32
CA GLY A 180 -2.31 -3.61 -13.53
C GLY A 180 -1.95 -4.36 -12.23
N PRO A 181 -2.81 -5.30 -11.77
CA PRO A 181 -2.64 -5.96 -10.48
C PRO A 181 -1.27 -6.60 -10.23
N PRO A 182 -0.65 -7.34 -11.17
CA PRO A 182 0.68 -7.92 -10.92
C PRO A 182 1.74 -6.88 -10.59
N PHE A 183 1.72 -5.72 -11.27
CA PHE A 183 2.67 -4.64 -10.98
C PHE A 183 2.38 -3.99 -9.62
N PHE A 184 1.10 -3.82 -9.29
CA PHE A 184 0.67 -3.26 -8.00
C PHE A 184 1.10 -4.13 -6.82
N TYR A 185 0.81 -5.43 -6.85
CA TYR A 185 1.20 -6.35 -5.78
C TYR A 185 2.72 -6.47 -5.65
N THR A 186 3.47 -6.39 -6.75
CA THR A 186 4.94 -6.26 -6.69
C THR A 186 5.36 -5.07 -5.84
N GLY A 187 4.73 -3.91 -6.04
CA GLY A 187 4.99 -2.71 -5.23
C GLY A 187 4.61 -2.86 -3.76
N ILE A 188 3.51 -3.57 -3.44
CA ILE A 188 3.13 -3.89 -2.06
C ILE A 188 4.22 -4.73 -1.38
N TRP A 189 4.69 -5.80 -2.04
CA TRP A 189 5.77 -6.63 -1.52
C TRP A 189 7.07 -5.85 -1.35
N GLU A 190 7.44 -5.00 -2.31
CA GLU A 190 8.63 -4.16 -2.21
C GLU A 190 8.57 -3.16 -1.04
N CYS A 191 7.40 -2.53 -0.83
CA CYS A 191 7.17 -1.62 0.29
C CYS A 191 7.27 -2.35 1.63
N MET A 192 6.65 -3.53 1.74
CA MET A 192 6.70 -4.36 2.94
C MET A 192 8.12 -4.84 3.26
N LEU A 193 8.89 -5.23 2.24
CA LEU A 193 10.29 -5.63 2.40
C LEU A 193 11.14 -4.46 2.88
N SER A 194 11.00 -3.31 2.23
CA SER A 194 11.89 -2.15 2.42
C SER A 194 11.57 -1.32 3.67
N CYS A 195 10.32 -1.31 4.15
CA CYS A 195 9.86 -0.43 5.21
C CYS A 195 9.02 -1.17 6.26
N PRO A 196 9.59 -1.52 7.43
CA PRO A 196 8.85 -2.21 8.50
C PRO A 196 7.60 -1.47 8.99
N SER A 197 7.60 -0.13 8.97
CA SER A 197 6.48 0.69 9.45
C SER A 197 5.18 0.49 8.67
N VAL A 198 5.24 0.12 7.40
CA VAL A 198 4.06 -0.12 6.57
C VAL A 198 3.70 -1.60 6.45
N ARG A 199 4.53 -2.49 7.02
CA ARG A 199 4.43 -3.93 6.79
C ARG A 199 3.11 -4.51 7.28
N LEU A 200 2.62 -4.04 8.44
CA LEU A 200 1.32 -4.44 8.97
C LEU A 200 0.18 -4.02 8.03
N CYS A 201 0.17 -2.75 7.60
CA CYS A 201 -0.84 -2.23 6.70
C CYS A 201 -0.84 -2.97 5.34
N GLY A 202 0.35 -3.24 4.79
CA GLY A 202 0.51 -4.04 3.58
C GLY A 202 -0.01 -5.48 3.75
N ALA A 203 0.32 -6.15 4.85
CA ALA A 203 -0.18 -7.50 5.14
C ALA A 203 -1.71 -7.52 5.32
N THR A 204 -2.27 -6.52 6.00
CA THR A 204 -3.73 -6.35 6.15
C THR A 204 -4.40 -6.16 4.79
N PHE A 205 -3.83 -5.33 3.90
CA PHE A 205 -4.33 -5.19 2.54
C PHE A 205 -4.33 -6.55 1.81
N LEU A 206 -3.20 -7.25 1.80
CA LEU A 206 -3.11 -8.57 1.16
C LEU A 206 -4.17 -9.55 1.68
N LEU A 207 -4.37 -9.63 2.99
CA LEU A 207 -5.35 -10.53 3.61
C LEU A 207 -6.80 -10.16 3.29
N ASN A 208 -7.12 -8.87 3.24
CA ASN A 208 -8.47 -8.40 2.93
C ASN A 208 -8.83 -8.64 1.46
N HIS A 209 -7.83 -8.65 0.59
CA HIS A 209 -7.96 -8.82 -0.86
C HIS A 209 -7.77 -10.27 -1.33
N LEU A 210 -7.28 -11.15 -0.46
CA LEU A 210 -7.12 -12.57 -0.75
C LEU A 210 -8.49 -13.26 -0.78
N ASN A 211 -8.83 -13.86 -1.92
CA ASN A 211 -10.05 -14.66 -2.01
C ASN A 211 -9.83 -16.02 -1.37
N LYS A 212 -10.34 -16.19 -0.14
CA LYS A 212 -10.21 -17.42 0.66
C LYS A 212 -10.86 -18.67 0.06
N LYS A 213 -11.66 -18.52 -1.00
CA LYS A 213 -12.30 -19.65 -1.71
C LYS A 213 -11.50 -20.13 -2.91
N LEU A 214 -10.50 -19.37 -3.33
CA LEU A 214 -9.67 -19.66 -4.50
C LEU A 214 -8.29 -20.11 -4.06
N SER A 215 -7.66 -20.97 -4.87
CA SER A 215 -6.26 -21.30 -4.71
C SER A 215 -5.38 -20.11 -5.13
N MET A 216 -4.09 -20.09 -4.78
CA MET A 216 -3.17 -19.10 -5.34
C MET A 216 -2.94 -19.24 -6.84
N GLU A 217 -3.14 -20.43 -7.43
CA GLU A 217 -3.08 -20.62 -8.88
C GLU A 217 -4.18 -19.84 -9.62
N ASP A 218 -5.34 -19.67 -8.98
CA ASP A 218 -6.46 -18.91 -9.53
C ASP A 218 -6.33 -17.39 -9.32
N GLN A 219 -5.39 -16.94 -8.48
CA GLN A 219 -5.15 -15.53 -8.14
C GLN A 219 -3.66 -15.15 -8.16
N LEU A 220 -2.91 -15.70 -9.13
CA LEU A 220 -1.46 -15.51 -9.29
C LEU A 220 -1.01 -14.06 -9.36
N HIS A 221 -1.89 -13.14 -9.77
CA HIS A 221 -1.58 -11.71 -9.81
C HIS A 221 -1.14 -11.14 -8.46
N MET A 222 -1.55 -11.75 -7.33
CA MET A 222 -1.14 -11.36 -5.99
C MET A 222 0.33 -11.71 -5.66
N ILE A 223 0.94 -12.66 -6.38
CA ILE A 223 2.39 -12.96 -6.26
C ILE A 223 3.21 -11.77 -6.78
N GLY A 224 2.65 -11.01 -7.72
CA GLY A 224 3.35 -9.96 -8.42
C GLY A 224 4.15 -10.48 -9.61
N LEU A 225 5.15 -9.70 -10.03
CA LEU A 225 6.01 -9.98 -11.18
C LEU A 225 7.32 -10.67 -10.78
N ASP A 226 7.62 -10.74 -9.49
CA ASP A 226 8.85 -11.28 -8.94
C ASP A 226 8.54 -12.14 -7.69
N ILE A 227 8.66 -13.46 -7.86
CA ILE A 227 8.42 -14.42 -6.77
C ILE A 227 9.50 -14.35 -5.69
N ASP A 228 10.75 -14.04 -6.05
CA ASP A 228 11.86 -13.93 -5.10
C ASP A 228 11.68 -12.73 -4.18
N LEU A 229 11.19 -11.62 -4.73
CA LEU A 229 10.79 -10.45 -3.95
C LEU A 229 9.66 -10.79 -2.97
N MET A 230 8.61 -11.45 -3.45
CA MET A 230 7.48 -11.86 -2.63
C MET A 230 7.92 -12.77 -1.47
N VAL A 231 8.72 -13.80 -1.76
CA VAL A 231 9.27 -14.72 -0.74
C VAL A 231 10.17 -13.97 0.24
N SER A 232 11.03 -13.06 -0.23
CA SER A 232 11.89 -12.24 0.65
C SER A 232 11.08 -11.33 1.58
N SER A 233 9.99 -10.76 1.06
CA SER A 233 9.05 -9.96 1.85
C SER A 233 8.30 -10.82 2.88
N LEU A 234 7.85 -12.02 2.50
CA LEU A 234 7.22 -12.98 3.41
C LEU A 234 8.16 -13.31 4.58
N CYS A 235 9.40 -13.71 4.29
CA CYS A 235 10.40 -14.02 5.29
C CYS A 235 10.67 -12.84 6.22
N SER A 236 10.83 -11.63 5.67
CA SER A 236 11.05 -10.42 6.46
C SER A 236 9.87 -10.11 7.40
N GLY A 237 8.63 -10.37 6.97
CA GLY A 237 7.45 -10.21 7.81
C GLY A 237 7.29 -11.29 8.88
N LEU A 238 7.66 -12.53 8.60
CA LEU A 238 7.71 -13.61 9.61
C LEU A 238 8.76 -13.34 10.70
N GLN A 239 9.83 -12.62 10.37
CA GLN A 239 10.91 -12.24 11.29
C GLN A 239 10.71 -10.86 11.92
N ASP A 240 9.58 -10.19 11.66
CA ASP A 240 9.31 -8.82 12.13
C ASP A 240 9.31 -8.69 13.66
N SER A 241 9.69 -7.53 14.20
CA SER A 241 9.63 -7.25 15.63
C SER A 241 8.18 -7.27 16.16
N SER A 242 7.21 -6.85 15.35
CA SER A 242 5.79 -6.81 15.65
C SER A 242 5.13 -8.18 15.52
N VAL A 243 4.53 -8.65 16.63
CA VAL A 243 3.72 -9.87 16.66
C VAL A 243 2.52 -9.78 15.72
N LEU A 244 1.94 -8.59 15.53
CA LEU A 244 0.78 -8.41 14.64
C LEU A 244 1.16 -8.67 13.19
N VAL A 245 2.34 -8.20 12.76
CA VAL A 245 2.86 -8.48 11.42
C VAL A 245 3.06 -9.98 11.25
N GLN A 246 3.77 -10.63 12.18
CA GLN A 246 4.01 -12.07 12.13
C GLN A 246 2.70 -12.87 12.05
N ARG A 247 1.68 -12.47 12.81
CA ARG A 247 0.33 -13.08 12.75
C ARG A 247 -0.28 -12.94 11.36
N SER A 248 -0.31 -11.73 10.79
CA SER A 248 -0.86 -11.49 9.46
C SER A 248 -0.13 -12.28 8.38
N MET A 249 1.20 -12.40 8.48
CA MET A 249 1.99 -13.20 7.54
C MET A 249 1.70 -14.70 7.64
N LEU A 250 1.55 -15.24 8.86
CA LEU A 250 1.18 -16.64 9.05
C LEU A 250 -0.25 -16.92 8.58
N ASP A 251 -1.18 -15.99 8.83
CA ASP A 251 -2.56 -16.10 8.33
C ASP A 251 -2.56 -16.05 6.79
N PHE A 252 -1.70 -15.23 6.17
CA PHE A 252 -1.55 -15.19 4.72
C PHE A 252 -0.97 -16.50 4.18
N LEU A 253 0.09 -17.04 4.78
CA LEU A 253 0.67 -18.34 4.39
C LEU A 253 -0.33 -19.49 4.51
N LEU A 254 -1.13 -19.51 5.58
CA LEU A 254 -2.14 -20.54 5.80
C LEU A 254 -3.17 -20.60 4.67
N ILE A 255 -3.56 -19.44 4.14
CA ILE A 255 -4.59 -19.34 3.09
C ILE A 255 -3.97 -19.43 1.70
N ALA A 256 -2.89 -18.68 1.45
CA ALA A 256 -2.27 -18.53 0.14
C ALA A 256 -1.35 -19.71 -0.21
N PHE A 257 -0.51 -20.15 0.73
CA PHE A 257 0.50 -21.18 0.46
C PHE A 257 0.42 -22.35 1.45
N PRO A 258 -0.68 -23.13 1.46
CA PRO A 258 -0.74 -24.33 2.27
C PRO A 258 0.37 -25.32 1.90
N MET A 259 0.95 -26.02 2.88
CA MET A 259 2.12 -26.89 2.67
C MET A 259 1.92 -28.00 1.61
N HIS A 260 0.68 -28.43 1.37
CA HIS A 260 0.36 -29.53 0.47
C HIS A 260 0.16 -29.12 -1.00
N THR A 261 0.02 -27.82 -1.31
CA THR A 261 -0.35 -27.37 -2.67
C THR A 261 0.83 -27.31 -3.65
N GLY A 262 2.07 -27.40 -3.17
CA GLY A 262 3.27 -27.42 -4.03
C GLY A 262 3.50 -26.14 -4.86
N GLN A 263 2.87 -25.02 -4.49
CA GLN A 263 2.92 -23.76 -5.24
C GLN A 263 4.25 -23.01 -5.11
N LEU A 264 5.01 -23.27 -4.05
CA LEU A 264 6.37 -22.76 -3.87
C LEU A 264 7.37 -23.85 -4.24
N THR A 265 8.50 -23.43 -4.84
CA THR A 265 9.60 -24.37 -5.06
C THR A 265 10.15 -24.86 -3.71
N LYS A 266 10.85 -26.00 -3.71
CA LYS A 266 11.47 -26.51 -2.47
C LYS A 266 12.46 -25.51 -1.85
N ALA A 267 13.18 -24.76 -2.67
CA ALA A 267 14.12 -23.74 -2.21
C ALA A 267 13.38 -22.57 -1.54
N ASP A 268 12.29 -22.10 -2.14
CA ASP A 268 11.48 -21.00 -1.60
C ASP A 268 10.79 -21.39 -0.31
N LEU A 269 10.19 -22.58 -0.28
CA LEU A 269 9.56 -23.11 0.92
C LEU A 269 10.58 -23.31 2.05
N GLY A 270 11.80 -23.75 1.71
CA GLY A 270 12.92 -23.81 2.65
C GLY A 270 13.20 -22.47 3.32
N ARG A 271 13.30 -21.39 2.53
CA ARG A 271 13.49 -20.01 3.05
C ARG A 271 12.35 -19.58 3.98
N VAL A 272 11.10 -19.84 3.58
CA VAL A 272 9.93 -19.48 4.40
C VAL A 272 9.91 -20.26 5.72
N VAL A 273 10.15 -21.57 5.68
CA VAL A 273 10.18 -22.41 6.88
C VAL A 273 11.32 -21.98 7.81
N GLU A 274 12.52 -21.71 7.29
CA GLU A 274 13.63 -21.15 8.08
C GLU A 274 13.23 -19.85 8.77
N ALA A 275 12.53 -18.95 8.07
CA ALA A 275 12.06 -17.70 8.64
C ALA A 275 11.05 -17.90 9.79
N THR A 276 10.25 -18.98 9.77
CA THR A 276 9.33 -19.31 10.86
C THR A 276 10.02 -19.82 12.13
N LEU A 277 11.29 -20.24 12.10
CA LEU A 277 11.99 -20.72 13.29
C LEU A 277 12.06 -19.64 14.39
N ASN A 278 12.22 -18.37 13.98
CA ASN A 278 12.20 -17.22 14.89
C ASN A 278 10.84 -17.03 15.58
N VAL A 279 9.74 -17.47 14.95
CA VAL A 279 8.41 -17.44 15.55
C VAL A 279 8.33 -18.41 16.74
N VAL A 280 8.86 -19.63 16.59
CA VAL A 280 8.88 -20.65 17.65
C VAL A 280 9.67 -20.15 18.85
N LEU A 281 10.81 -19.50 18.61
CA LEU A 281 11.70 -18.99 19.66
C LEU A 281 11.06 -17.90 20.53
N ARG A 282 10.06 -17.16 20.01
CA ARG A 282 9.34 -16.11 20.75
C ARG A 282 8.40 -16.64 21.83
N ARG A 283 8.04 -17.92 21.79
CA ARG A 283 7.10 -18.56 22.75
C ARG A 283 5.72 -17.87 22.82
N ASP A 284 5.31 -17.17 21.77
CA ASP A 284 3.97 -16.60 21.68
C ASP A 284 2.97 -17.70 21.27
N MET A 285 1.99 -17.98 22.13
CA MET A 285 1.01 -19.04 21.88
C MET A 285 0.11 -18.78 20.67
N SER A 286 -0.18 -17.51 20.37
CA SER A 286 -1.03 -17.14 19.23
C SER A 286 -0.31 -17.38 17.91
N LEU A 287 0.99 -17.08 17.86
CA LEU A 287 1.84 -17.36 16.71
C LEU A 287 2.08 -18.86 16.55
N ASN A 288 2.42 -19.57 17.63
CA ASN A 288 2.65 -21.02 17.58
C ASN A 288 1.43 -21.77 17.08
N ARG A 289 0.21 -21.40 17.51
CA ARG A 289 -1.02 -22.02 16.99
C ARG A 289 -1.19 -21.84 15.48
N ARG A 290 -0.90 -20.65 14.94
CA ARG A 290 -0.97 -20.39 13.49
C ARG A 290 0.10 -21.13 12.71
N LEU A 291 1.32 -21.13 13.23
CA LEU A 291 2.43 -21.87 12.64
C LEU A 291 2.12 -23.37 12.59
N TYR A 292 1.61 -23.95 13.68
CA TYR A 292 1.22 -25.37 13.68
C TYR A 292 0.04 -25.64 12.76
N ALA A 293 -0.94 -24.74 12.68
CA ALA A 293 -2.02 -24.86 11.71
C ALA A 293 -1.51 -24.85 10.26
N TRP A 294 -0.50 -24.02 9.95
CA TRP A 294 0.11 -23.99 8.62
C TRP A 294 1.00 -25.21 8.34
N LEU A 295 1.76 -25.69 9.32
CA LEU A 295 2.62 -26.86 9.14
C LEU A 295 1.82 -28.16 9.10
N LEU A 296 0.80 -28.32 9.94
CA LEU A 296 0.15 -29.60 10.21
C LEU A 296 -1.30 -29.66 9.73
N GLY A 297 -1.88 -28.53 9.33
CA GLY A 297 -3.30 -28.39 9.02
C GLY A 297 -4.10 -27.91 10.24
N THR A 298 -5.26 -27.31 9.98
CA THR A 298 -6.19 -26.90 11.04
C THR A 298 -7.05 -28.09 11.47
N SER A 299 -6.88 -28.61 12.68
CA SER A 299 -7.90 -29.47 13.28
C SER A 299 -9.18 -28.65 13.45
N THR A 300 -10.25 -28.98 12.73
CA THR A 300 -11.51 -28.23 12.71
C THR A 300 -11.97 -27.84 14.12
N SER A 301 -11.84 -26.55 14.45
CA SER A 301 -12.35 -25.95 15.69
C SER A 301 -13.12 -24.67 15.37
N THR A 302 -13.95 -24.68 14.33
CA THR A 302 -15.07 -23.74 14.21
C THR A 302 -16.28 -24.36 14.89
N SER A 303 -16.28 -24.36 16.23
CA SER A 303 -17.51 -24.57 16.99
C SER A 303 -18.39 -23.34 16.85
N SER A 304 -19.15 -23.25 15.76
CA SER A 304 -20.39 -22.49 15.72
C SER A 304 -21.35 -23.19 16.68
N VAL A 305 -21.45 -22.69 17.91
CA VAL A 305 -22.43 -23.18 18.88
C VAL A 305 -23.82 -22.74 18.41
N PRO A 306 -24.73 -23.65 18.01
CA PRO A 306 -26.13 -23.30 17.92
C PRO A 306 -26.69 -23.44 19.35
N ASN A 307 -27.04 -22.30 19.92
CA ASN A 307 -27.79 -22.22 21.16
C ASN A 307 -29.20 -22.78 20.93
N THR A 308 -29.51 -23.97 21.47
CA THR A 308 -30.89 -24.39 21.71
C THR A 308 -30.96 -25.22 22.99
N GLY A 309 -31.63 -24.67 24.00
CA GLY A 309 -31.86 -25.32 25.29
C GLY A 309 -32.69 -26.60 25.18
N GLY A 310 -32.35 -27.59 26.01
CA GLY A 310 -33.08 -28.84 26.14
C GLY A 310 -33.75 -28.94 27.51
N SER A 311 -35.08 -29.04 27.50
CA SER A 311 -35.86 -29.72 28.53
C SER A 311 -36.36 -31.05 27.96
N GLY A 312 -36.03 -32.16 28.62
CA GLY A 312 -36.90 -33.34 28.70
C GLY A 312 -36.69 -34.54 27.76
N LYS A 313 -36.31 -35.66 28.39
CA LYS A 313 -36.71 -37.08 28.15
C LYS A 313 -36.19 -37.86 26.92
N GLY A 314 -35.19 -38.72 27.19
CA GLY A 314 -35.19 -40.18 27.05
C GLY A 314 -35.58 -40.87 25.74
N ARG A 315 -34.61 -41.58 25.12
CA ARG A 315 -34.64 -43.01 24.73
C ARG A 315 -33.40 -43.39 23.90
N GLU A 316 -32.70 -44.45 24.32
CA GLU A 316 -31.84 -45.31 23.48
C GLU A 316 -32.71 -46.00 22.40
N LEU A 317 -32.28 -46.53 21.25
CA LEU A 317 -30.99 -46.97 20.69
C LEU A 317 -31.29 -47.22 19.19
N HIS A 318 -30.47 -46.76 18.24
CA HIS A 318 -30.22 -47.46 16.98
C HIS A 318 -28.97 -46.87 16.31
N ARG A 319 -27.92 -47.67 16.27
CA ARG A 319 -26.62 -47.39 15.66
C ARG A 319 -26.75 -47.70 14.17
N ALA A 320 -26.47 -46.72 13.31
CA ALA A 320 -26.20 -46.93 11.89
C ALA A 320 -25.03 -46.01 11.52
N ASP A 321 -23.96 -46.65 11.05
CA ASP A 321 -22.68 -46.05 10.70
C ASP A 321 -22.83 -45.04 9.56
N SER A 322 -22.19 -43.88 9.70
CA SER A 322 -21.82 -42.97 8.60
C SER A 322 -20.81 -41.95 9.13
N SER A 323 -19.54 -42.34 9.17
CA SER A 323 -18.42 -41.42 9.43
C SER A 323 -17.24 -41.79 8.54
N SER A 324 -17.19 -41.23 7.33
CA SER A 324 -15.98 -41.23 6.50
C SER A 324 -16.08 -40.18 5.41
N THR A 325 -15.88 -38.92 5.79
CA THR A 325 -15.51 -37.87 4.81
C THR A 325 -14.73 -36.71 5.41
N THR A 326 -14.48 -36.71 6.71
CA THR A 326 -13.77 -35.63 7.43
C THR A 326 -12.37 -36.01 7.95
N CYS A 327 -11.82 -37.18 7.58
CA CYS A 327 -10.49 -37.62 8.07
C CYS A 327 -9.41 -37.70 6.96
N GLU A 328 -9.77 -37.93 5.70
CA GLU A 328 -8.78 -38.11 4.63
C GLU A 328 -8.11 -36.80 4.17
N MET A 329 -8.83 -35.68 4.21
CA MET A 329 -8.29 -34.38 3.79
C MET A 329 -7.25 -33.84 4.79
N ASP A 330 -7.47 -34.05 6.09
CA ASP A 330 -6.52 -33.65 7.13
C ASP A 330 -5.31 -34.59 7.19
N LEU A 331 -5.51 -35.89 6.98
CA LEU A 331 -4.40 -36.86 6.95
C LEU A 331 -3.50 -36.65 5.73
N SER A 332 -4.06 -36.33 4.57
CA SER A 332 -3.28 -36.04 3.36
C SER A 332 -2.49 -34.74 3.49
N TYR A 333 -3.05 -33.69 4.11
CA TYR A 333 -2.31 -32.48 4.47
C TYR A 333 -1.11 -32.81 5.35
N PHE A 334 -1.37 -33.51 6.46
CA PHE A 334 -0.35 -33.88 7.44
C PHE A 334 0.75 -34.76 6.82
N GLN A 335 0.37 -35.72 5.97
CA GLN A 335 1.32 -36.57 5.25
C GLN A 335 2.16 -35.78 4.25
N ALA A 336 1.57 -34.84 3.50
CA ALA A 336 2.31 -33.99 2.57
C ALA A 336 3.33 -33.10 3.30
N SER A 337 2.92 -32.50 4.42
CA SER A 337 3.81 -31.69 5.26
C SER A 337 4.94 -32.51 5.88
N LEU A 338 4.65 -33.68 6.45
CA LEU A 338 5.67 -34.56 7.02
C LEU A 338 6.61 -35.11 5.95
N TYR A 339 6.10 -35.47 4.78
CA TYR A 339 6.92 -35.91 3.65
C TYR A 339 7.91 -34.83 3.25
N TRP A 340 7.47 -33.57 3.19
CA TRP A 340 8.38 -32.46 2.91
C TRP A 340 9.42 -32.26 4.02
N LEU A 341 8.99 -32.22 5.30
CA LEU A 341 9.89 -32.03 6.43
C LEU A 341 10.97 -33.13 6.49
N ASN A 342 10.58 -34.39 6.33
CA ASN A 342 11.49 -35.53 6.40
C ASN A 342 12.49 -35.60 5.24
N ASN A 343 12.10 -35.14 4.04
CA ASN A 343 12.97 -35.17 2.86
C ASN A 343 13.83 -33.90 2.69
N SER A 344 13.55 -32.84 3.45
CA SER A 344 14.32 -31.59 3.42
C SER A 344 15.44 -31.57 4.48
N VAL A 345 15.26 -32.25 5.62
CA VAL A 345 16.28 -32.36 6.69
C VAL A 345 17.47 -33.25 6.28
N GLY A 346 17.36 -34.05 5.21
CA GLY A 346 18.45 -34.90 4.72
C GLY A 346 19.50 -34.21 3.84
N ASN A 347 19.36 -32.92 3.53
CA ASN A 347 20.24 -32.18 2.62
C ASN A 347 20.72 -30.82 3.16
N ILE A 348 20.79 -30.65 4.50
CA ILE A 348 21.48 -29.52 5.14
C ILE A 348 22.86 -29.96 5.59
#